data_AF-A0A0Q6CSB4-F1
#
_entry.id   AF-A0A0Q6CSB4-F1
#
_cell.length_a   1.000
_cell.length_b   1.000
_cell.length_c   1.000
_cell.angle_alpha   90.00
_cell.angle_beta   90.00
_cell.angle_gamma   90.00
#
_symmetry.space_group_name_H-M   'P 1'
#
loop_
_entity.id
_entity.type
_entity.pdbx_description
1 polymer ?
#
loop_
_entity_poly.entity_id
_entity_poly.type
_entity_poly.pdbx_seq_one_letter_code
_entity_poly.pdbx_strand_id
1 'polypeptide(L)'
;MMSEIRRREGHIFYYGREKIRANEDLNANGLYTTVFSHAIRRIDDYCERAGENFVIVLDENSVRKELLVTAAKTMFGSNPARRMISPPFEVERHLNQNIQAADWIATITGRLWSHRLDPVGFENYEPYQRYFWTRLHSMTEHSTVMKRTEKKPEPTHKPERTVEVGALGHLIKEAQDRHLIATVTTKITEEVSIEIKPDEC
;
A
#
# COMPACT_ATOMS: atom_id res chain seq x y z
N MET A 1 24.90 5.61 2.46
CA MET A 1 23.46 5.95 2.54
C MET A 1 23.02 6.30 3.97
N MET A 2 22.77 5.35 4.88
CA MET A 2 22.25 5.67 6.23
C MET A 2 23.14 6.63 7.04
N SER A 3 24.47 6.52 6.95
CA SER A 3 25.37 7.47 7.60
C SER A 3 25.21 8.91 7.07
N GLU A 4 24.86 9.05 5.79
CA GLU A 4 24.65 10.35 5.15
C GLU A 4 23.30 10.95 5.58
N ILE A 5 22.26 10.13 5.69
CA ILE A 5 20.96 10.53 6.25
C ILE A 5 21.17 11.08 7.66
N ARG A 6 21.85 10.31 8.52
CA ARG A 6 22.18 10.76 9.88
C ARG A 6 23.00 12.05 9.91
N ARG A 7 23.99 12.17 9.02
CA ARG A 7 24.87 13.35 8.94
C ARG A 7 24.11 14.62 8.56
N ARG A 8 23.03 14.48 7.79
CA ARG A 8 22.14 15.58 7.40
C ARG A 8 20.95 15.76 8.35
N GLU A 9 20.99 15.12 9.51
CA GLU A 9 19.88 15.14 10.47
C GLU A 9 18.56 14.68 9.83
N GLY A 10 18.66 13.80 8.84
CA GLY A 10 17.51 13.22 8.16
C GLY A 10 16.87 12.12 9.01
N HIS A 11 15.55 12.02 8.89
CA HIS A 11 14.76 11.01 9.60
C HIS A 11 14.19 9.99 8.61
N ILE A 12 13.95 8.78 9.12
CA ILE A 12 13.32 7.70 8.38
C ILE A 12 11.91 7.51 8.93
N PHE A 13 10.93 7.53 8.03
CA PHE A 13 9.55 7.21 8.33
C PHE A 13 9.10 5.99 7.53
N TYR A 14 8.48 5.02 8.19
CA TYR A 14 7.78 3.92 7.55
C TYR A 14 6.46 3.61 8.24
N TYR A 15 5.45 3.31 7.43
CA TYR A 15 4.17 2.80 7.90
C TYR A 15 3.84 1.53 7.11
N GLY A 16 3.63 0.43 7.83
CA GLY A 16 3.43 -0.87 7.23
C GLY A 16 2.33 -1.67 7.90
N ARG A 17 1.84 -2.68 7.19
CA ARG A 17 0.93 -3.69 7.72
C ARG A 17 1.37 -5.06 7.23
N GLU A 18 1.29 -6.04 8.11
CA GLU A 18 1.56 -7.44 7.77
C GLU A 18 0.61 -7.94 6.66
N LYS A 19 1.20 -8.60 5.64
CA LYS A 19 0.45 -9.18 4.51
C LYS A 19 -0.28 -10.47 4.95
N ILE A 20 -1.44 -10.73 4.35
CA ILE A 20 -2.17 -12.00 4.53
C ILE A 20 -1.39 -13.10 3.81
N ARG A 21 -1.15 -14.22 4.49
CA ARG A 21 -0.46 -15.39 3.91
C ARG A 21 -1.42 -16.45 3.33
N ALA A 22 -2.73 -16.34 3.61
CA ALA A 22 -3.67 -17.44 3.47
C ALA A 22 -4.89 -17.22 2.54
N ASN A 23 -4.87 -16.28 1.59
CA ASN A 23 -5.96 -16.15 0.61
C ASN A 23 -5.42 -15.68 -0.75
N GLU A 24 -5.94 -16.24 -1.84
CA GLU A 24 -5.56 -15.95 -3.22
C GLU A 24 -6.10 -14.59 -3.72
N ASP A 25 -7.17 -14.06 -3.09
CA ASP A 25 -7.74 -12.75 -3.42
C ASP A 25 -7.21 -11.65 -2.51
N LEU A 26 -5.98 -11.19 -2.79
CA LEU A 26 -5.36 -10.08 -2.08
C LEU A 26 -5.57 -8.78 -2.86
N ASN A 27 -6.45 -7.89 -2.38
CA ASN A 27 -6.53 -6.52 -2.86
C ASN A 27 -5.30 -5.70 -2.41
N ALA A 28 -4.16 -5.94 -3.06
CA ALA A 28 -2.89 -5.27 -2.80
C ALA A 28 -3.00 -3.75 -2.97
N ASN A 29 -3.75 -3.29 -3.98
CA ASN A 29 -3.95 -1.87 -4.28
C ASN A 29 -4.73 -1.15 -3.17
N GLY A 30 -5.78 -1.79 -2.63
CA GLY A 30 -6.55 -1.28 -1.50
C GLY A 30 -5.71 -1.20 -0.21
N LEU A 31 -4.85 -2.19 0.03
CA LEU A 31 -3.91 -2.13 1.14
C LEU A 31 -2.92 -0.97 0.97
N TYR A 32 -2.38 -0.79 -0.24
CA TYR A 32 -1.39 0.23 -0.52
C TYR A 32 -1.95 1.65 -0.37
N THR A 33 -3.12 1.93 -0.93
CA THR A 33 -3.82 3.22 -0.77
C THR A 33 -4.20 3.49 0.69
N THR A 34 -4.63 2.46 1.43
CA THR A 34 -4.89 2.59 2.88
C THR A 34 -3.62 3.00 3.62
N VAL A 35 -2.55 2.23 3.48
CA VAL A 35 -1.24 2.50 4.11
C VAL A 35 -0.74 3.90 3.73
N PHE A 36 -0.88 4.30 2.48
CA PHE A 36 -0.47 5.60 1.98
C PHE A 36 -1.25 6.75 2.64
N SER A 37 -2.59 6.66 2.71
CA SER A 37 -3.40 7.69 3.40
C SER A 37 -3.06 7.82 4.89
N HIS A 38 -2.73 6.71 5.55
CA HIS A 38 -2.30 6.71 6.95
C HIS A 38 -0.90 7.33 7.10
N ALA A 39 0.02 7.04 6.18
CA ALA A 39 1.35 7.65 6.15
C ALA A 39 1.25 9.18 6.03
N ILE A 40 0.45 9.69 5.08
CA ILE A 40 0.23 11.12 4.90
C ILE A 40 -0.27 11.76 6.19
N ARG A 41 -1.31 11.22 6.82
CA ARG A 41 -1.86 11.78 8.08
C ARG A 41 -0.85 11.80 9.22
N ARG A 42 0.02 10.81 9.29
CA ARG A 42 1.01 10.70 10.37
C ARG A 42 2.16 11.69 10.19
N ILE A 43 2.54 11.96 8.94
CA ILE A 43 3.47 13.04 8.58
C ILE A 43 2.80 14.39 8.84
N ASP A 44 1.53 14.55 8.48
CA ASP A 44 0.75 15.76 8.77
C ASP A 44 0.69 16.09 10.26
N ASP A 45 0.36 15.10 11.10
CA ASP A 45 0.35 15.23 12.56
C ASP A 45 1.72 15.64 13.12
N TYR A 46 2.81 15.15 12.51
CA TYR A 46 4.17 15.54 12.89
C TYR A 46 4.45 17.00 12.51
N CYS A 47 4.18 17.36 11.26
CA CYS A 47 4.38 18.71 10.74
C CYS A 47 3.49 19.74 11.45
N GLU A 48 2.28 19.37 11.86
CA GLU A 48 1.40 20.24 12.65
C GLU A 48 2.04 20.60 13.99
N ARG A 49 2.63 19.61 14.69
CA ARG A 49 3.35 19.85 15.96
C ARG A 49 4.65 20.63 15.76
N ALA A 50 5.34 20.42 14.65
CA ALA A 50 6.58 21.13 14.31
C ALA A 50 6.34 22.54 13.75
N GLY A 51 5.11 22.86 13.34
CA GLY A 51 4.80 24.11 12.63
C GLY A 51 5.35 24.16 11.21
N GLU A 52 5.62 23.01 10.61
CA GLU A 52 6.23 22.87 9.28
C GLU A 52 5.21 22.43 8.23
N ASN A 53 5.60 22.53 6.95
CA ASN A 53 4.84 21.99 5.83
C ASN A 53 5.70 20.99 5.05
N PHE A 54 5.07 20.09 4.31
CA PHE A 54 5.79 19.04 3.59
C PHE A 54 5.27 18.82 2.16
N VAL A 55 6.14 18.22 1.36
CA VAL A 55 5.86 17.65 0.04
C VAL A 55 6.18 16.17 0.05
N ILE A 56 5.50 15.41 -0.80
CA ILE A 56 5.82 14.01 -1.05
C ILE A 56 6.31 13.86 -2.49
N VAL A 57 7.44 13.20 -2.66
CA VAL A 57 7.95 12.75 -3.94
C VAL A 57 7.90 11.23 -3.96
N LEU A 58 7.29 10.67 -4.99
CA LEU A 58 7.07 9.24 -5.18
C LEU A 58 7.90 8.73 -6.37
N ASP A 59 8.24 7.45 -6.34
CA ASP A 59 8.69 6.76 -7.55
C ASP A 59 7.51 6.52 -8.49
N GLU A 60 7.81 6.35 -9.78
CA GLU A 60 6.89 5.86 -10.78
C GLU A 60 6.24 4.54 -10.34
N ASN A 61 4.91 4.51 -10.39
CA ASN A 61 4.14 3.37 -9.91
C ASN A 61 2.99 3.03 -10.86
N SER A 62 2.72 1.74 -11.05
CA SER A 62 1.61 1.27 -11.89
C SER A 62 0.23 1.69 -11.38
N VAL A 63 0.10 2.04 -10.08
CA VAL A 63 -1.13 2.55 -9.47
C VAL A 63 -1.11 4.07 -9.20
N ARG A 64 -0.39 4.82 -10.03
CA ARG A 64 -0.27 6.28 -9.97
C ARG A 64 -1.59 6.99 -9.74
N LYS A 65 -2.62 6.66 -10.54
CA LYS A 65 -3.91 7.35 -10.51
C LYS A 65 -4.58 7.17 -9.15
N GLU A 66 -4.57 5.96 -8.61
CA GLU A 66 -5.14 5.64 -7.30
C GLU A 66 -4.42 6.38 -6.17
N LEU A 67 -3.08 6.50 -6.25
CA LEU A 67 -2.29 7.24 -5.26
C LEU A 67 -2.59 8.72 -5.28
N LEU A 68 -2.66 9.34 -6.46
CA LEU A 68 -3.01 10.76 -6.59
C LEU A 68 -4.43 11.04 -6.07
N VAL A 69 -5.41 10.20 -6.44
CA VAL A 69 -6.78 10.31 -5.92
C VAL A 69 -6.81 10.13 -4.40
N THR A 70 -6.04 9.17 -3.87
CA THR A 70 -5.95 8.93 -2.43
C THR A 70 -5.33 10.10 -1.69
N ALA A 71 -4.25 10.68 -2.23
CA ALA A 71 -3.62 11.86 -1.66
C ALA A 71 -4.57 13.06 -1.68
N ALA A 72 -5.22 13.35 -2.80
CA ALA A 72 -6.20 14.43 -2.90
C ALA A 72 -7.36 14.26 -1.90
N LYS A 73 -7.90 13.04 -1.77
CA LYS A 73 -8.91 12.72 -0.75
C LYS A 73 -8.38 12.90 0.68
N THR A 74 -7.10 12.64 0.91
CA THR A 74 -6.49 12.80 2.23
C THR A 74 -6.23 14.27 2.55
N MET A 75 -5.84 15.08 1.56
CA MET A 75 -5.62 16.53 1.71
C MET A 75 -6.93 17.31 1.90
N PHE A 76 -7.99 16.95 1.16
CA PHE A 76 -9.23 17.76 1.10
C PHE A 76 -10.47 17.06 1.66
N GLY A 77 -10.33 15.87 2.23
CA GLY A 77 -11.43 15.08 2.78
C GLY A 77 -11.98 15.64 4.10
N SER A 78 -12.82 14.83 4.76
CA SER A 78 -13.47 15.20 6.03
C SER A 78 -12.49 15.40 7.19
N ASN A 79 -11.37 14.66 7.19
CA ASN A 79 -10.23 14.88 8.08
C ASN A 79 -9.00 15.23 7.22
N PRO A 80 -8.85 16.51 6.83
CA PRO A 80 -7.87 16.95 5.85
C PRO A 80 -6.46 17.01 6.44
N ALA A 81 -5.48 16.52 5.69
CA ALA A 81 -4.06 16.75 5.95
C ALA A 81 -3.68 18.18 5.48
N ARG A 82 -3.48 19.10 6.42
CA ARG A 82 -3.38 20.55 6.15
C ARG A 82 -1.97 21.06 5.88
N ARG A 83 -0.94 20.32 6.33
CA ARG A 83 0.48 20.67 6.18
C ARG A 83 1.09 20.15 4.89
N MET A 84 0.37 19.33 4.14
CA MET A 84 0.76 18.91 2.80
C MET A 84 0.47 20.03 1.80
N ILE A 85 1.51 20.62 1.20
CA ILE A 85 1.34 21.83 0.37
C ILE A 85 0.78 21.55 -1.02
N SER A 86 0.98 20.34 -1.53
CA SER A 86 0.56 19.93 -2.87
C SER A 86 0.35 18.42 -2.90
N PRO A 87 -0.45 17.90 -3.85
CA PRO A 87 -0.44 16.48 -4.16
C PRO A 87 0.98 15.96 -4.46
N PRO A 88 1.24 14.65 -4.28
CA PRO A 88 2.55 14.07 -4.54
C PRO A 88 3.00 14.25 -5.99
N PHE A 89 4.30 14.42 -6.18
CA PHE A 89 4.94 14.38 -7.49
C PHE A 89 5.59 13.03 -7.71
N GLU A 90 5.53 12.52 -8.92
CA GLU A 90 6.29 11.33 -9.32
C GLU A 90 7.53 11.77 -10.09
N VAL A 91 8.63 11.03 -9.87
CA VAL A 91 9.90 11.25 -10.57
C VAL A 91 10.46 9.92 -11.03
N GLU A 92 11.22 9.92 -12.12
CA GLU A 92 11.78 8.71 -12.67
C GLU A 92 12.93 8.18 -11.78
N ARG A 93 12.78 6.98 -11.20
CA ARG A 93 13.81 6.36 -10.34
C ARG A 93 15.22 6.40 -10.91
N HIS A 94 15.39 6.18 -12.21
CA HIS A 94 16.71 6.04 -12.83
C HIS A 94 17.46 7.37 -12.91
N LEU A 95 16.77 8.49 -12.77
CA LEU A 95 17.34 9.84 -12.76
C LEU A 95 17.51 10.40 -11.35
N ASN A 96 16.78 9.86 -10.37
CA ASN A 96 16.74 10.42 -9.02
C ASN A 96 17.40 9.51 -7.97
N GLN A 97 18.60 9.91 -7.52
CA GLN A 97 19.35 9.19 -6.49
C GLN A 97 18.61 9.12 -5.14
N ASN A 98 17.76 10.11 -4.82
CA ASN A 98 17.00 10.10 -3.56
C ASN A 98 15.90 9.04 -3.59
N ILE A 99 15.27 8.82 -4.75
CA ILE A 99 14.30 7.73 -4.92
C ILE A 99 14.99 6.37 -4.82
N GLN A 100 16.14 6.20 -5.48
CA GLN A 100 16.92 4.96 -5.34
C GLN A 100 17.32 4.70 -3.88
N ALA A 101 17.72 5.74 -3.15
CA ALA A 101 18.01 5.61 -1.72
C ALA A 101 16.75 5.21 -0.91
N ALA A 102 15.58 5.76 -1.23
CA ALA A 102 14.31 5.39 -0.61
C ALA A 102 13.96 3.90 -0.85
N ASP A 103 14.18 3.39 -2.06
CA ASP A 103 13.98 1.96 -2.37
C ASP A 103 14.87 1.03 -1.56
N TRP A 104 16.14 1.41 -1.38
CA TRP A 104 17.06 0.66 -0.51
C TRP A 104 16.58 0.65 0.94
N ILE A 105 16.10 1.79 1.46
CA ILE A 105 15.53 1.88 2.81
C ILE A 105 14.27 1.01 2.92
N ALA A 106 13.37 1.07 1.94
CA ALA A 106 12.15 0.26 1.90
C ALA A 106 12.48 -1.24 1.89
N THR A 107 13.48 -1.65 1.09
CA THR A 107 13.96 -3.03 1.02
C THR A 107 14.54 -3.51 2.35
N ILE A 108 15.42 -2.72 2.96
CA ILE A 108 16.01 -3.04 4.27
C ILE A 108 14.90 -3.15 5.33
N THR A 109 14.01 -2.17 5.38
CA THR A 109 12.88 -2.13 6.32
C THR A 109 11.99 -3.36 6.16
N GLY A 110 11.64 -3.72 4.93
CA GLY A 110 10.84 -4.90 4.63
C GLY A 110 11.50 -6.20 5.12
N ARG A 111 12.79 -6.39 4.83
CA ARG A 111 13.54 -7.58 5.27
C ARG A 111 13.64 -7.69 6.80
N LEU A 112 13.92 -6.58 7.48
CA LEU A 112 13.95 -6.51 8.94
C LEU A 112 12.61 -6.93 9.55
N TRP A 113 11.51 -6.34 9.07
CA TRP A 113 10.19 -6.66 9.60
C TRP A 113 9.73 -8.06 9.24
N SER A 114 10.06 -8.58 8.06
CA SER A 114 9.77 -9.99 7.69
C SER A 114 10.43 -10.97 8.66
N HIS A 115 11.74 -10.81 8.93
CA HIS A 115 12.43 -11.62 9.93
C HIS A 115 11.85 -11.42 11.33
N ARG A 116 11.52 -10.18 11.71
CA ARG A 116 10.98 -9.89 13.05
C ARG A 116 9.61 -10.54 13.28
N LEU A 117 8.80 -10.65 12.23
CA LEU A 117 7.47 -11.27 12.28
C LEU A 117 7.55 -12.79 12.19
N ASP A 118 8.49 -13.33 11.40
CA ASP A 118 8.68 -14.76 11.22
C ASP A 118 10.18 -15.11 11.04
N PRO A 119 10.90 -15.32 12.15
CA PRO A 119 12.32 -15.62 12.12
C PRO A 119 12.66 -16.95 11.41
N VAL A 120 11.75 -17.92 11.44
CA VAL A 120 11.99 -19.26 10.87
C VAL A 120 11.79 -19.23 9.36
N GLY A 121 10.71 -18.60 8.88
CA GLY A 121 10.44 -18.45 7.44
C GLY A 121 11.40 -17.49 6.72
N PHE A 122 12.09 -16.62 7.46
CA PHE A 122 13.00 -15.60 6.92
C PHE A 122 14.39 -15.61 7.59
N GLU A 123 14.91 -16.80 7.91
CA GLU A 123 16.23 -16.96 8.55
C GLU A 123 17.36 -16.28 7.76
N ASN A 124 17.29 -16.34 6.43
CA ASN A 124 18.23 -15.68 5.52
C ASN A 124 18.28 -14.15 5.66
N TYR A 125 17.34 -13.53 6.37
CA TYR A 125 17.35 -12.11 6.68
C TYR A 125 18.01 -11.77 8.03
N GLU A 126 18.53 -12.74 8.78
CA GLU A 126 19.22 -12.50 10.05
C GLU A 126 20.37 -11.49 9.93
N PRO A 127 21.20 -11.52 8.87
CA PRO A 127 22.26 -10.52 8.72
C PRO A 127 21.73 -9.09 8.65
N TYR A 128 20.53 -8.88 8.09
CA TYR A 128 19.91 -7.56 8.06
C TYR A 128 19.59 -7.10 9.47
N GLN A 129 19.01 -7.99 10.28
CA GLN A 129 18.70 -7.72 11.68
C GLN A 129 19.97 -7.32 12.44
N ARG A 130 21.06 -8.06 12.26
CA ARG A 130 22.32 -7.82 12.94
C ARG A 130 22.96 -6.48 12.57
N TYR A 131 23.01 -6.13 11.28
CA TYR A 131 23.77 -4.96 10.82
C TYR A 131 22.97 -3.67 10.72
N PHE A 132 21.65 -3.75 10.49
CA PHE A 132 20.84 -2.60 10.14
C PHE A 132 19.78 -2.24 11.17
N TRP A 133 19.38 -3.14 12.07
CA TRP A 133 18.32 -2.85 13.03
C TRP A 133 18.59 -1.58 13.85
N THR A 134 19.71 -1.55 14.58
CA THR A 134 20.07 -0.41 15.44
C THR A 134 20.28 0.87 14.64
N ARG A 135 20.91 0.77 13.45
CA ARG A 135 21.22 1.92 12.60
C ARG A 135 19.95 2.55 12.02
N LEU A 136 19.02 1.72 11.54
CA LEU A 136 17.74 2.19 10.99
C LEU A 136 16.91 2.85 12.10
N HIS A 137 16.73 2.15 13.23
CA HIS A 137 15.87 2.60 14.31
C HIS A 137 16.41 3.83 15.05
N SER A 138 17.72 4.06 15.06
CA SER A 138 18.28 5.30 15.65
C SER A 138 17.92 6.57 14.88
N MET A 139 17.41 6.45 13.64
CA MET A 139 16.97 7.57 12.81
C MET A 139 15.46 7.51 12.51
N THR A 140 14.77 6.52 13.08
CA THR A 140 13.37 6.26 12.75
C THR A 140 12.46 7.06 13.65
N GLU A 141 11.52 7.80 13.07
CA GLU A 141 10.52 8.57 13.81
C GLU A 141 9.10 8.22 13.38
N HIS A 142 8.17 8.27 14.34
CA HIS A 142 6.73 8.09 14.15
C HIS A 142 6.31 6.84 13.33
N SER A 143 7.20 5.86 13.22
CA SER A 143 7.03 4.72 12.32
C SER A 143 6.36 3.54 13.01
N THR A 144 5.61 2.75 12.23
CA THR A 144 4.84 1.63 12.78
C THR A 144 4.72 0.52 11.75
N VAL A 145 4.76 -0.74 12.21
CA VAL A 145 4.27 -1.89 11.45
C VAL A 145 3.17 -2.56 12.24
N MET A 146 1.96 -2.55 11.68
CA MET A 146 0.80 -3.18 12.30
C MET A 146 0.84 -4.68 12.04
N LYS A 147 0.99 -5.45 13.13
CA LYS A 147 0.74 -6.89 13.11
C LYS A 147 -0.73 -7.13 12.80
N ARG A 148 -1.00 -8.15 11.98
CA ARG A 148 -2.39 -8.56 11.77
C ARG A 148 -2.76 -9.53 12.88
N THR A 149 -3.84 -9.25 13.59
CA THR A 149 -4.41 -10.24 14.52
C THR A 149 -4.80 -11.48 13.71
N GLU A 150 -4.31 -12.65 14.12
CA GLU A 150 -4.76 -13.91 13.55
C GLU A 150 -6.29 -13.98 13.67
N LYS A 151 -6.98 -14.16 12.54
CA LYS A 151 -8.40 -14.54 12.59
C LYS A 151 -8.41 -15.94 13.21
N LYS A 152 -8.94 -16.09 14.43
CA LYS A 152 -9.37 -17.39 14.94
C LYS A 152 -10.19 -18.06 13.83
N PRO A 153 -9.98 -19.34 13.51
CA PRO A 153 -10.77 -20.01 12.49
C PRO A 153 -12.25 -19.80 12.82
N GLU A 154 -12.99 -19.15 11.91
CA GLU A 154 -14.43 -19.03 12.02
C GLU A 154 -14.99 -20.46 12.05
N PRO A 155 -15.91 -20.79 12.98
CA PRO A 155 -16.55 -22.10 12.97
C PRO A 155 -17.19 -22.31 11.60
N THR A 156 -16.94 -23.50 11.03
CA THR A 156 -17.29 -23.96 9.67
C THR A 156 -18.80 -24.07 9.40
N HIS A 157 -19.64 -23.41 10.20
CA HIS A 157 -21.07 -23.38 10.01
C HIS A 157 -21.60 -21.96 10.20
N LYS A 158 -21.79 -21.24 9.08
CA LYS A 158 -22.69 -20.09 9.06
C LYS A 158 -24.12 -20.65 9.06
N PRO A 159 -24.96 -20.39 10.06
CA PRO A 159 -26.39 -20.68 9.92
C PRO A 159 -26.91 -19.87 8.73
N GLU A 160 -27.67 -20.52 7.85
CA GLU A 160 -28.35 -19.87 6.74
C GLU A 160 -29.15 -18.68 7.27
N ARG A 161 -28.70 -17.46 6.96
CA ARG A 161 -29.53 -16.28 7.10
C ARG A 161 -30.39 -16.18 5.87
N THR A 162 -31.67 -16.53 5.99
CA THR A 162 -32.70 -16.13 5.04
C THR A 162 -32.76 -14.60 5.07
N VAL A 163 -32.20 -13.96 4.04
CA VAL A 163 -32.29 -12.50 3.88
C VAL A 163 -33.60 -12.23 3.16
N GLU A 164 -34.62 -11.75 3.87
CA GLU A 164 -35.80 -11.17 3.23
C GLU A 164 -35.37 -9.92 2.45
N VAL A 165 -35.42 -10.01 1.12
CA VAL A 165 -35.06 -8.92 0.24
C VAL A 165 -36.23 -7.93 0.24
N GLY A 166 -36.04 -6.77 0.86
CA GLY A 166 -37.05 -5.70 0.86
C GLY A 166 -37.38 -5.18 -0.56
N ALA A 167 -38.46 -4.41 -0.68
CA ALA A 167 -39.03 -3.95 -1.96
C ALA A 167 -38.03 -3.32 -2.95
N LEU A 168 -36.98 -2.65 -2.45
CA LEU A 168 -35.92 -2.07 -3.29
C LEU A 168 -35.05 -3.14 -3.98
N GLY A 169 -34.82 -4.27 -3.31
CA GLY A 169 -34.03 -5.37 -3.87
C GLY A 169 -34.81 -6.19 -4.90
N HIS A 170 -36.15 -6.23 -4.82
CA HIS A 170 -37.00 -6.76 -5.89
C HIS A 170 -36.92 -5.89 -7.15
N LEU A 171 -36.94 -4.55 -7.00
CA LEU A 171 -36.83 -3.60 -8.11
C LEU A 171 -35.47 -3.68 -8.82
N ILE A 172 -34.37 -3.86 -8.08
CA ILE A 172 -33.03 -4.01 -8.65
C ILE A 172 -32.93 -5.31 -9.45
N LYS A 173 -33.53 -6.40 -8.96
CA LYS A 173 -33.53 -7.70 -9.63
C LYS A 173 -34.38 -7.68 -10.91
N GLU A 174 -35.57 -7.06 -10.85
CA GLU A 174 -36.41 -6.84 -12.04
C GLU A 174 -35.73 -5.95 -13.10
N ALA A 175 -34.95 -4.95 -12.68
CA ALA A 175 -34.20 -4.09 -13.60
C ALA A 175 -33.02 -4.81 -14.26
N GLN A 176 -32.39 -5.76 -13.55
CA GLN A 176 -31.34 -6.64 -14.08
C GLN A 176 -31.91 -7.65 -15.08
N ASP A 177 -33.05 -8.27 -14.77
CA ASP A 177 -33.70 -9.25 -15.65
C ASP A 177 -34.22 -8.60 -16.94
N ARG A 178 -34.58 -7.30 -16.92
CA ARG A 178 -35.03 -6.54 -18.09
C ARG A 178 -33.91 -5.90 -18.94
N HIS A 179 -32.63 -6.15 -18.65
CA HIS A 179 -31.48 -5.64 -19.43
C HIS A 179 -31.47 -4.09 -19.62
N LEU A 180 -32.07 -3.32 -18.71
CA LEU A 180 -32.20 -1.86 -18.83
C LEU A 180 -31.01 -1.06 -18.29
N ILE A 181 -29.96 -1.73 -17.79
CA ILE A 181 -28.72 -1.08 -17.36
C ILE A 181 -27.59 -1.48 -18.30
N ALA A 182 -27.22 -0.57 -19.19
CA ALA A 182 -25.94 -0.60 -19.89
C ALA A 182 -24.82 -0.45 -18.86
N THR A 183 -24.31 -1.56 -18.35
CA THR A 183 -23.04 -1.56 -17.63
C THR A 183 -21.94 -1.40 -18.66
N VAL A 184 -21.41 -0.18 -18.78
CA VAL A 184 -20.16 0.08 -19.50
C VAL A 184 -19.04 -0.58 -18.70
N THR A 185 -18.78 -1.85 -18.98
CA THR A 185 -17.55 -2.52 -18.57
C THR A 185 -16.51 -2.20 -19.63
N THR A 186 -15.70 -1.17 -19.40
CA THR A 186 -14.50 -0.94 -20.21
C THR A 186 -13.50 -2.06 -19.94
N LYS A 187 -13.38 -2.96 -20.93
CA LYS A 187 -12.23 -3.83 -21.16
C LYS A 187 -10.98 -2.94 -21.29
N ILE A 188 -9.95 -3.19 -20.48
CA ILE A 188 -8.58 -2.83 -20.87
C ILE A 188 -7.95 -4.12 -21.37
N THR A 189 -7.84 -4.20 -22.69
CA THR A 189 -7.00 -5.12 -23.46
C THR A 189 -5.54 -4.82 -23.19
N GLU A 190 -4.75 -5.84 -22.87
CA GLU A 190 -3.39 -5.96 -23.37
C GLU A 190 -3.30 -7.26 -24.18
N GLU A 191 -2.86 -7.10 -25.42
CA GLU A 191 -2.55 -8.15 -26.38
C GLU A 191 -1.36 -8.96 -25.88
N VAL A 192 -1.46 -10.29 -25.93
CA VAL A 192 -0.29 -11.13 -26.14
C VAL A 192 -0.58 -12.00 -27.35
N SER A 193 -0.07 -11.57 -28.50
CA SER A 193 0.04 -12.40 -29.70
C SER A 193 1.07 -13.50 -29.42
N ILE A 194 0.62 -14.74 -29.36
CA ILE A 194 1.49 -15.92 -29.46
C ILE A 194 1.22 -16.52 -30.84
N GLU A 195 2.11 -16.26 -31.79
CA GLU A 195 2.17 -16.98 -33.05
C GLU A 195 2.64 -18.42 -32.75
N ILE A 196 1.72 -19.37 -32.78
CA ILE A 196 2.03 -20.79 -32.77
C ILE A 196 2.32 -21.17 -34.23
N LYS A 197 3.60 -21.41 -34.56
CA LYS A 197 3.93 -22.17 -35.77
C LYS A 197 3.51 -23.63 -35.54
N PRO A 198 2.68 -24.23 -36.41
CA PRO A 198 2.52 -25.67 -36.41
C PRO A 198 3.75 -26.32 -37.04
N ASP A 199 4.44 -27.16 -36.28
CA ASP A 199 5.34 -28.18 -36.80
C ASP A 199 4.50 -29.26 -37.50
N GLU A 200 4.68 -29.42 -38.81
CA GLU A 200 4.34 -30.66 -39.53
C GLU A 200 5.50 -31.03 -40.47
N CYS A 201 6.12 -32.18 -40.16
CA CYS A 201 6.94 -33.12 -40.93
C CYS A 201 8.14 -32.63 -41.76
#